data_AF-A0A392S2Z7-F1
#
_entry.id   AF-A0A392S2Z7-F1
#
_cell.length_a   1.000
_cell.length_b   1.000
_cell.length_c   1.000
_cell.angle_alpha   90.00
_cell.angle_beta   90.00
_cell.angle_gamma   90.00
#
_symmetry.space_group_name_H-M   'P 1'
#
loop_
_entity.id
_entity.type
_entity.pdbx_description
1 polymer ?
#
loop_
_entity_poly.entity_id
_entity_poly.type
_entity_poly.pdbx_seq_one_letter_code
_entity_poly.pdbx_strand_id
1 'polypeptide(L)' 'MVVRELTGGIYFGKPRGFGTNENGEETGFNTEIYAAHE' A
#
# COMPACT_ATOMS: atom_id res chain seq x y z
N MET A 1 12.66 15.62 -17.65
CA MET A 1 13.21 15.14 -16.36
C MET A 1 12.03 14.68 -15.50
N VAL A 2 12.13 13.55 -14.81
CA VAL A 2 11.07 13.02 -13.93
C VAL A 2 11.60 12.96 -12.51
N VAL A 3 10.81 13.47 -11.56
CA VAL A 3 11.08 13.37 -10.13
C VAL A 3 10.07 12.39 -9.56
N ARG A 4 10.57 11.29 -8.96
CA ARG A 4 9.76 10.20 -8.41
C ARG A 4 10.20 9.96 -6.97
N GLU A 5 9.23 9.86 -6.07
CA GLU A 5 9.44 9.39 -4.70
C GLU A 5 9.70 7.87 -4.72
N LEU A 6 10.73 7.41 -4.00
CA LEU A 6 11.27 6.05 -4.11
C LEU A 6 11.24 5.25 -2.80
N THR A 7 10.79 5.84 -1.70
CA THR A 7 10.93 5.33 -0.34
C THR A 7 9.64 5.36 0.49
N GLY A 8 8.53 5.84 -0.07
CA GLY A 8 7.21 5.95 0.58
C GLY A 8 6.06 5.37 -0.25
N GLY A 9 4.85 5.83 0.05
CA GLY A 9 3.63 5.41 -0.63
C GLY A 9 3.34 3.92 -0.53
N ILE A 10 2.60 3.41 -1.50
CA ILE A 10 2.05 2.05 -1.56
C ILE A 10 3.13 0.97 -1.57
N TYR A 11 4.33 1.34 -2.01
CA TYR A 11 5.49 0.46 -2.02
C TYR A 11 5.89 0.06 -0.59
N PHE A 12 5.79 0.98 0.38
CA PHE A 12 6.24 0.76 1.75
C PHE A 12 5.13 0.84 2.82
N GLY A 13 3.96 1.37 2.46
CA GLY A 13 2.84 1.57 3.36
C GLY A 13 2.34 0.30 4.06
N LYS A 14 1.93 0.49 5.32
CA LYS A 14 1.40 -0.55 6.20
C LYS A 14 0.05 -0.10 6.81
N PRO A 15 -0.90 -1.02 7.05
CA PRO A 15 -0.82 -2.46 6.79
C PRO A 15 -0.92 -2.83 5.30
N ARG A 16 -0.47 -4.03 4.95
CA ARG A 16 -0.64 -4.62 3.61
C ARG A 16 -0.61 -6.14 3.73
N GLY A 17 -1.29 -6.85 2.85
CA GLY A 17 -1.31 -8.30 2.90
C GLY A 17 -2.39 -8.92 2.05
N PHE A 18 -2.62 -10.20 2.30
CA PHE A 18 -3.65 -11.01 1.65
C PHE A 18 -4.50 -11.70 2.71
N GLY A 19 -5.75 -11.97 2.38
CA GLY A 19 -6.69 -12.69 3.24
C GLY A 19 -7.88 -13.20 2.45
N THR A 20 -8.79 -13.89 3.13
CA THR A 20 -10.03 -14.41 2.54
C THR A 20 -11.19 -13.62 3.10
N ASN A 21 -12.08 -13.11 2.24
CA ASN A 21 -13.27 -12.39 2.69
C ASN A 21 -14.35 -13.37 3.22
N GLU A 22 -15.45 -12.82 3.74
CA GLU A 22 -16.55 -13.62 4.29
C GLU A 22 -17.21 -14.56 3.27
N ASN A 23 -17.05 -14.28 1.98
CA ASN A 23 -17.56 -15.11 0.88
C ASN A 23 -16.58 -16.21 0.45
N GLY A 24 -15.41 -16.32 1.09
CA GLY A 24 -14.40 -17.31 0.73
C GLY A 24 -13.47 -16.89 -0.42
N GLU A 25 -13.52 -15.63 -0.87
CA GLU A 25 -12.69 -15.13 -1.97
C GLU A 25 -11.36 -14.57 -1.47
N GLU A 26 -10.27 -14.82 -2.21
CA GLU A 26 -8.97 -14.22 -1.92
C GLU A 26 -8.98 -12.71 -2.20
N THR A 27 -8.49 -11.94 -1.25
CA THR A 27 -8.38 -10.49 -1.31
C THR A 27 -6.97 -10.05 -0.95
N GLY A 28 -6.43 -9.12 -1.72
CA GLY A 28 -5.17 -8.46 -1.43
C GLY A 28 -5.42 -6.98 -1.17
N PHE A 29 -4.68 -6.40 -0.23
CA PHE A 29 -4.76 -4.97 0.03
C PHE A 29 -3.39 -4.36 0.27
N ASN A 30 -3.30 -3.08 -0.09
CA ASN A 30 -2.14 -2.23 0.09
C ASN A 30 -2.58 -0.89 0.66
N THR A 31 -1.66 -0.20 1.32
CA THR A 31 -1.90 1.14 1.87
C THR A 31 -1.03 2.16 1.14
N GLU A 32 -1.65 3.07 0.40
CA GLU A 32 -1.00 4.31 -0.07
C GLU A 32 -1.04 5.32 1.07
N ILE A 33 0.13 5.67 1.62
CA ILE A 33 0.25 6.59 2.75
C ILE A 33 1.54 7.40 2.63
N TYR A 34 1.44 8.68 2.96
CA TYR A 34 2.57 9.60 3.10
C TYR A 34 2.35 10.51 4.32
N ALA A 35 3.45 10.96 4.91
CA ALA A 35 3.43 12.03 5.91
C ALA A 35 3.64 13.39 5.25
N ALA A 36 3.10 14.46 5.84
CA ALA A 36 3.19 15.80 5.25
C ALA A 36 4.62 16.37 5.16
N HIS A 37 5.60 15.73 5.79
CA HIS A 37 7.02 16.12 5.77
C HIS A 37 7.85 15.35 4.73
N GLU A 38 7.23 14.43 4.00
CA GLU A 38 7.85 13.69 2.89
C GLU A 38 7.81 14.50 1.58
#